data_AF-A0A1F5XZV7-F1
#
_entry.id   AF-A0A1F5XZV7-F1
#
_cell.length_a   1.000
_cell.length_b   1.000
_cell.length_c   1.000
_cell.angle_alpha   90.00
_cell.angle_beta   90.00
_cell.angle_gamma   90.00
#
_symmetry.space_group_name_H-M   'P 1'
#
loop_
_entity.id
_entity.type
_entity.pdbx_description
1 polymer ?
#
loop_
_entity_poly.entity_id
_entity_poly.type
_entity_poly.pdbx_seq_one_letter_code
_entity_poly.pdbx_strand_id
1 'polypeptide(L)'
;MKKAAFWVIVLCALAGIGIMSYLTYIHYSQSKSFCDISQEVSCDVVTTSIYSEIFGIPVSVLGLLFFAAVLFLVIKRRDKAFQTLFIVTLFALIPSLYLSLTELIFINSICILCETSKVLMLIIFGASLWASGLDSKAAFRIGVPVLIAGLVAAGVTYFAQTGTVVKKDYSTFIQCLNSKGVVYYKSVRCSTCRRQEMVLGEAYKKINSVECHPDGENPQPELCLSKKISKTPTFLMESGGLEVKRLEGLQQVKDLAAFTNCPVE
;
A
#
# COMPACT_ATOMS: atom_id res chain seq x y z
N MET A 1 -25.23 -25.34 14.43
CA MET A 1 -24.35 -24.56 13.52
C MET A 1 -24.74 -24.86 12.07
N LYS A 2 -24.92 -23.83 11.23
CA LYS A 2 -25.12 -24.04 9.79
C LYS A 2 -23.78 -24.49 9.18
N LYS A 3 -23.62 -25.79 8.92
CA LYS A 3 -22.37 -26.40 8.43
C LYS A 3 -21.80 -25.69 7.19
N ALA A 4 -22.68 -25.23 6.29
CA ALA A 4 -22.29 -24.46 5.12
C ALA A 4 -21.59 -23.13 5.48
N ALA A 5 -22.17 -22.32 6.38
CA ALA A 5 -21.57 -21.05 6.79
C ALA A 5 -20.22 -21.23 7.48
N PHE A 6 -20.07 -22.29 8.27
CA PHE A 6 -18.79 -22.63 8.90
C PHE A 6 -17.69 -22.84 7.85
N TRP A 7 -17.92 -23.70 6.86
CA TRP A 7 -16.92 -23.98 5.83
C TRP A 7 -16.62 -22.78 4.94
N VAL A 8 -17.64 -21.98 4.59
CA VAL A 8 -17.45 -20.72 3.84
C VAL A 8 -16.52 -19.77 4.60
N ILE A 9 -16.76 -19.55 5.90
CA ILE A 9 -15.94 -18.66 6.72
C ILE A 9 -14.50 -19.19 6.85
N VAL A 10 -14.32 -20.50 7.07
CA VAL A 10 -12.99 -21.13 7.16
C VAL A 10 -12.21 -20.95 5.85
N LEU A 11 -12.81 -21.24 4.71
CA LEU A 11 -12.16 -21.11 3.41
C LEU A 11 -11.79 -19.64 3.11
N CYS A 12 -12.69 -18.71 3.39
CA CYS A 12 -12.41 -17.28 3.23
C CYS A 12 -11.28 -16.82 4.15
N ALA A 13 -11.25 -17.29 5.40
CA ALA A 13 -10.19 -16.94 6.35
C ALA A 13 -8.82 -17.48 5.91
N LEU A 14 -8.75 -18.72 5.43
CA LEU A 14 -7.50 -19.30 4.92
C LEU A 14 -7.00 -18.56 3.67
N ALA A 15 -7.89 -18.24 2.74
CA ALA A 15 -7.55 -17.44 1.55
C ALA A 15 -7.07 -16.04 1.96
N GLY A 16 -7.76 -15.39 2.90
CA GLY A 16 -7.39 -14.07 3.42
C GLY A 16 -6.02 -14.08 4.12
N ILE A 17 -5.70 -15.12 4.90
CA ILE A 17 -4.36 -15.31 5.48
C ILE A 17 -3.31 -15.37 4.38
N GLY A 18 -3.52 -16.20 3.34
CA GLY A 18 -2.58 -16.33 2.22
C GLY A 18 -2.33 -14.99 1.51
N ILE A 19 -3.39 -14.24 1.21
CA ILE A 19 -3.31 -12.92 0.58
C ILE A 19 -2.53 -11.94 1.46
N MET A 20 -2.89 -11.85 2.75
CA MET A 20 -2.28 -10.88 3.66
C MET A 20 -0.83 -11.22 3.97
N SER A 21 -0.48 -12.50 4.14
CA SER A 21 0.91 -12.93 4.29
C SER A 21 1.75 -12.56 3.06
N TYR A 22 1.21 -12.70 1.85
CA TYR A 22 1.92 -12.31 0.64
C TYR A 22 2.12 -10.78 0.54
N LEU A 23 1.09 -9.99 0.87
CA LEU A 23 1.20 -8.52 0.91
C LEU A 23 2.19 -8.05 1.99
N THR A 24 2.23 -8.71 3.15
CA THR A 24 3.23 -8.45 4.19
C THR A 24 4.64 -8.78 3.69
N TYR A 25 4.82 -9.89 2.97
CA TYR A 25 6.11 -10.23 2.37
C TYR A 25 6.57 -9.16 1.36
N ILE A 26 5.70 -8.69 0.47
CA ILE A 26 6.05 -7.65 -0.51
C ILE A 26 6.42 -6.34 0.18
N HIS A 27 5.64 -5.94 1.19
CA HIS A 27 5.90 -4.70 1.94
C HIS A 27 7.33 -4.68 2.52
N TYR A 28 7.76 -5.76 3.17
CA TYR A 28 9.08 -5.84 3.79
C TYR A 28 10.22 -6.15 2.83
N SER A 29 10.01 -7.04 1.86
CA SER A 29 11.05 -7.41 0.89
C SER A 29 11.26 -6.33 -0.18
N GLN A 30 10.31 -5.41 -0.32
CA GLN A 30 10.29 -4.38 -1.35
C GLN A 30 10.40 -4.94 -2.79
N SER A 31 10.10 -6.23 -2.98
CA SER A 31 10.17 -6.93 -4.27
C SER A 31 9.00 -6.57 -5.19
N LYS A 32 9.16 -6.79 -6.50
CA LYS A 32 8.04 -6.68 -7.45
C LYS A 32 6.97 -7.74 -7.16
N SER A 33 5.70 -7.33 -7.03
CA SER A 33 4.60 -8.29 -6.93
C SER A 33 4.21 -8.87 -8.29
N PHE A 34 3.53 -10.01 -8.28
CA PHE A 34 2.92 -10.57 -9.50
C PHE A 34 1.71 -9.74 -9.99
N CYS A 35 1.16 -8.89 -9.13
CA CYS A 35 -0.02 -8.06 -9.41
C CYS A 35 0.34 -6.62 -9.80
N ASP A 36 1.58 -6.41 -10.26
CA ASP A 36 2.05 -5.16 -10.88
C ASP A 36 1.82 -5.21 -12.41
N ILE A 37 0.56 -5.01 -12.83
CA ILE A 37 0.13 -5.22 -14.23
C ILE A 37 0.18 -3.90 -15.01
N SER A 38 -0.31 -2.81 -14.40
CA SER A 38 -0.44 -1.51 -15.07
C SER A 38 -0.19 -0.35 -14.11
N GLN A 39 -0.32 0.88 -14.62
CA GLN A 39 -0.21 2.04 -13.74
C GLN A 39 -1.35 2.11 -12.73
N GLU A 40 -2.58 1.87 -13.17
CA GLU A 40 -3.75 1.92 -12.30
C GLU A 40 -3.93 0.65 -11.47
N VAL A 41 -3.19 -0.43 -11.76
CA VAL A 41 -3.33 -1.72 -11.08
C VAL A 41 -1.97 -2.24 -10.63
N SER A 42 -1.59 -1.85 -9.40
CA SER A 42 -0.32 -2.23 -8.80
C SER A 42 -0.43 -2.37 -7.27
N CYS A 43 -0.22 -3.60 -6.79
CA CYS A 43 -0.13 -3.86 -5.35
C CYS A 43 1.12 -3.20 -4.71
N ASP A 44 2.19 -3.00 -5.48
CA ASP A 44 3.48 -2.50 -4.98
C ASP A 44 3.37 -1.05 -4.55
N VAL A 45 2.73 -0.23 -5.39
CA VAL A 45 2.49 1.20 -5.15
C VAL A 45 1.62 1.37 -3.91
N VAL A 46 0.54 0.59 -3.79
CA VAL A 46 -0.38 0.67 -2.65
C VAL A 46 0.29 0.22 -1.36
N THR A 47 0.97 -0.93 -1.35
CA THR A 47 1.60 -1.53 -0.15
C THR A 47 2.78 -0.75 0.39
N THR A 48 3.29 0.24 -0.35
CA THR A 48 4.47 1.01 0.06
C THR A 48 4.18 2.51 0.14
N SER A 49 2.91 2.87 -0.05
CA SER A 49 2.40 4.22 0.19
C SER A 49 2.42 4.57 1.67
N ILE A 50 2.29 5.86 1.98
CA ILE A 50 2.13 6.35 3.36
C ILE A 50 0.88 5.79 4.05
N TYR A 51 -0.13 5.34 3.28
CA TYR A 51 -1.37 4.76 3.80
C TYR A 51 -1.23 3.26 4.11
N SER A 52 -0.09 2.65 3.77
CA SER A 52 0.16 1.22 3.99
C SER A 52 0.54 0.88 5.43
N GLU A 53 0.78 1.88 6.28
CA GLU A 53 1.10 1.71 7.70
C GLU A 53 0.12 2.50 8.58
N ILE A 54 -0.12 2.00 9.78
CA ILE A 54 -0.88 2.67 10.85
C ILE A 54 -0.04 2.57 12.12
N PHE A 55 0.39 3.70 12.68
CA PHE A 55 1.33 3.75 13.82
C PHE A 55 2.61 2.91 13.59
N GLY A 56 3.11 2.87 12.35
CA GLY A 56 4.29 2.09 11.95
C GLY A 56 4.04 0.58 11.79
N ILE A 57 2.80 0.12 11.94
CA ILE A 57 2.41 -1.28 11.69
C ILE A 57 1.81 -1.37 10.28
N PRO A 58 2.30 -2.25 9.41
CA PRO A 58 1.73 -2.42 8.08
C PRO A 58 0.27 -2.89 8.15
N VAL A 59 -0.59 -2.29 7.33
CA VAL A 59 -2.00 -2.67 7.19
C VAL A 59 -2.14 -4.15 6.82
N SER A 60 -1.21 -4.69 6.02
CA SER A 60 -1.18 -6.11 5.66
C SER A 60 -1.03 -7.03 6.89
N VAL A 61 -0.27 -6.61 7.90
CA VAL A 61 -0.12 -7.35 9.17
C VAL A 61 -1.42 -7.28 9.98
N LEU A 62 -2.08 -6.11 10.02
CA LEU A 62 -3.38 -5.98 10.69
C LEU A 62 -4.46 -6.85 10.01
N GLY A 63 -4.46 -6.90 8.68
CA GLY A 63 -5.32 -7.80 7.91
C GLY A 63 -5.03 -9.27 8.18
N LEU A 64 -3.75 -9.66 8.29
CA LEU A 64 -3.35 -11.02 8.66
C LEU A 64 -3.87 -11.39 10.05
N LEU A 65 -3.72 -10.51 11.04
CA LEU A 65 -4.24 -10.71 12.39
C LEU A 65 -5.77 -10.83 12.39
N PHE A 66 -6.47 -10.04 11.57
CA PHE A 66 -7.91 -10.15 11.41
C PHE A 66 -8.33 -11.54 10.90
N PHE A 67 -7.75 -12.03 9.79
CA PHE A 67 -8.15 -13.33 9.25
C PHE A 67 -7.73 -14.50 10.17
N ALA A 68 -6.59 -14.38 10.86
CA ALA A 68 -6.18 -15.34 11.89
C ALA A 68 -7.17 -15.37 13.07
N ALA A 69 -7.63 -14.20 13.52
CA ALA A 69 -8.64 -14.10 14.58
C ALA A 69 -9.99 -14.69 14.14
N VAL A 70 -10.42 -14.44 12.90
CA VAL A 70 -11.63 -15.06 12.33
C VAL A 70 -11.52 -16.58 12.33
N LEU A 71 -10.40 -17.12 11.84
CA LEU A 71 -10.15 -18.57 11.79
C LEU A 71 -10.17 -19.17 13.21
N PHE A 72 -9.52 -18.52 14.18
CA PHE A 72 -9.54 -18.96 15.56
C PHE A 72 -10.94 -18.95 16.18
N LEU A 73 -11.70 -17.86 15.99
CA LEU A 73 -13.04 -17.70 16.54
C LEU A 73 -14.04 -18.71 15.96
N VAL A 74 -13.96 -19.00 14.66
CA VAL A 74 -14.85 -19.98 14.02
C VAL A 74 -14.52 -21.41 14.46
N ILE A 75 -13.24 -21.75 14.66
CA ILE A 75 -12.79 -23.08 15.14
C ILE A 75 -13.17 -23.30 16.60
N LYS A 76 -13.10 -22.27 17.45
CA LYS A 76 -13.42 -22.38 18.89
C LYS A 76 -14.88 -22.71 19.19
N ARG A 77 -15.78 -22.59 18.19
CA ARG A 77 -17.20 -23.02 18.24
C ARG A 77 -17.95 -22.61 19.50
N ARG A 78 -17.79 -21.35 19.95
CA ARG A 78 -18.56 -20.77 21.07
C ARG A 78 -19.99 -20.46 20.65
N ASP A 79 -20.92 -20.45 21.61
CA ASP A 79 -22.37 -20.27 21.35
C ASP A 79 -22.71 -18.97 20.60
N LYS A 80 -21.90 -17.93 20.77
CA LYS A 80 -22.06 -16.63 20.10
C LYS A 80 -21.00 -16.34 19.04
N ALA A 81 -20.26 -17.36 18.58
CA ALA A 81 -19.15 -17.18 17.63
C ALA A 81 -19.58 -16.41 16.37
N PHE A 82 -20.71 -16.73 15.76
CA PHE A 82 -21.21 -16.02 14.57
C PHE A 82 -21.60 -14.56 14.84
N GLN A 83 -22.11 -14.25 16.04
CA GLN A 83 -22.41 -12.88 16.43
C GLN A 83 -21.11 -12.07 16.63
N THR A 84 -20.11 -12.67 17.28
CA THR A 84 -18.79 -12.05 17.44
C THR A 84 -18.12 -11.83 16.08
N LEU A 85 -18.17 -12.82 15.18
CA LEU A 85 -17.64 -12.71 13.83
C LEU A 85 -18.32 -11.59 13.02
N PHE A 86 -19.65 -11.47 13.12
CA PHE A 86 -20.40 -10.37 12.53
C PHE A 86 -19.88 -9.01 13.04
N ILE A 87 -19.75 -8.83 14.35
CA ILE A 87 -19.28 -7.58 14.97
C ILE A 87 -17.85 -7.23 14.55
N VAL A 88 -16.92 -8.18 14.68
CA VAL A 88 -15.50 -7.95 14.38
C VAL A 88 -15.30 -7.67 12.90
N THR A 89 -16.00 -8.38 12.02
CA THR A 89 -15.92 -8.15 10.57
C THR A 89 -16.53 -6.81 10.16
N LEU A 90 -17.67 -6.43 10.76
CA LEU A 90 -18.28 -5.12 10.52
C LEU A 90 -17.35 -3.98 10.93
N PHE A 91 -16.73 -4.09 12.10
CA PHE A 91 -15.76 -3.10 12.57
C PHE A 91 -14.55 -3.00 11.62
N ALA A 92 -13.96 -4.13 11.21
CA ALA A 92 -12.77 -4.15 10.36
C ALA A 92 -13.02 -3.69 8.92
N LEU A 93 -14.23 -3.93 8.39
CA LEU A 93 -14.61 -3.50 7.04
C LEU A 93 -14.59 -1.98 6.88
N ILE A 94 -14.98 -1.22 7.89
CA ILE A 94 -15.11 0.25 7.77
C ILE A 94 -13.76 0.95 7.49
N PRO A 95 -12.71 0.80 8.31
CA PRO A 95 -11.40 1.37 7.99
C PRO A 95 -10.81 0.76 6.70
N SER A 96 -11.14 -0.49 6.36
CA SER A 96 -10.73 -1.11 5.10
C SER A 96 -11.34 -0.44 3.86
N LEU A 97 -12.61 0.00 3.95
CA LEU A 97 -13.28 0.76 2.89
C LEU A 97 -12.73 2.19 2.77
N TYR A 98 -12.35 2.81 3.89
CA TYR A 98 -11.59 4.06 3.85
C TYR A 98 -10.30 3.91 3.04
N LEU A 99 -9.56 2.79 3.22
CA LEU A 99 -8.35 2.54 2.43
C LEU A 99 -8.64 2.31 0.94
N SER A 100 -9.77 1.71 0.56
CA SER A 100 -10.19 1.69 -0.86
C SER A 100 -10.38 3.10 -1.42
N LEU A 101 -10.97 4.00 -0.63
CA LEU A 101 -11.18 5.37 -1.06
C LEU A 101 -9.85 6.12 -1.24
N THR A 102 -8.86 5.86 -0.38
CA THR A 102 -7.54 6.49 -0.51
C THR A 102 -6.75 5.94 -1.70
N GLU A 103 -6.87 4.64 -2.00
CA GLU A 103 -6.31 4.03 -3.22
C GLU A 103 -6.80 4.76 -4.48
N LEU A 104 -8.09 5.10 -4.55
CA LEU A 104 -8.70 5.77 -5.71
C LEU A 104 -8.39 7.27 -5.80
N ILE A 105 -8.43 7.99 -4.67
CA ILE A 105 -8.33 9.46 -4.69
C ILE A 105 -6.88 9.93 -4.63
N PHE A 106 -6.04 9.31 -3.79
CA PHE A 106 -4.69 9.80 -3.49
C PHE A 106 -3.60 9.01 -4.19
N ILE A 107 -3.75 7.68 -4.28
CA ILE A 107 -2.72 6.81 -4.88
C ILE A 107 -2.91 6.67 -6.39
N ASN A 108 -4.16 6.78 -6.88
CA ASN A 108 -4.55 6.51 -8.27
C ASN A 108 -4.10 5.12 -8.76
N SER A 109 -4.07 4.14 -7.85
CA SER A 109 -3.73 2.75 -8.16
C SER A 109 -4.49 1.80 -7.25
N ILE A 110 -5.03 0.74 -7.82
CA ILE A 110 -5.86 -0.27 -7.16
C ILE A 110 -5.04 -1.51 -6.88
N CYS A 111 -5.09 -2.00 -5.64
CA CYS A 111 -4.48 -3.28 -5.28
C CYS A 111 -5.52 -4.41 -5.36
N ILE A 112 -5.42 -5.26 -6.40
CA ILE A 112 -6.33 -6.41 -6.59
C ILE A 112 -6.40 -7.30 -5.34
N LEU A 113 -5.26 -7.50 -4.67
CA LEU A 113 -5.19 -8.35 -3.48
C LEU A 113 -5.87 -7.73 -2.26
N CYS A 114 -5.70 -6.42 -2.04
CA CYS A 114 -6.43 -5.70 -1.01
C CYS A 114 -7.94 -5.75 -1.27
N GLU A 115 -8.37 -5.48 -2.51
CA GLU A 115 -9.79 -5.55 -2.88
C GLU A 115 -10.36 -6.97 -2.76
N THR A 116 -9.62 -7.98 -3.18
CA THR A 116 -10.00 -9.39 -2.98
C THR A 116 -10.19 -9.70 -1.50
N SER A 117 -9.31 -9.21 -0.62
CA SER A 117 -9.47 -9.41 0.82
C SER A 117 -10.74 -8.73 1.37
N LYS A 118 -11.14 -7.57 0.84
CA LYS A 118 -12.39 -6.87 1.21
C LYS A 118 -13.61 -7.67 0.76
N VAL A 119 -13.56 -8.29 -0.42
CA VAL A 119 -14.59 -9.23 -0.88
C VAL A 119 -14.70 -10.43 0.06
N LEU A 120 -13.58 -11.03 0.49
CA LEU A 120 -13.58 -12.13 1.46
C LEU A 120 -14.21 -11.71 2.80
N MET A 121 -13.88 -10.51 3.28
CA MET A 121 -14.50 -9.93 4.49
C MET A 121 -16.02 -9.76 4.34
N LEU A 122 -16.50 -9.28 3.19
CA LEU A 122 -17.94 -9.14 2.92
C LEU A 122 -18.67 -10.50 2.92
N ILE A 123 -18.03 -11.54 2.36
CA ILE A 123 -18.56 -12.90 2.39
C ILE A 123 -18.65 -13.41 3.84
N ILE A 124 -17.59 -13.21 4.64
CA ILE A 124 -17.58 -13.59 6.06
C ILE A 124 -18.67 -12.84 6.84
N PHE A 125 -18.84 -11.54 6.58
CA PHE A 125 -19.88 -10.70 7.20
C PHE A 125 -21.28 -11.25 6.91
N GLY A 126 -21.59 -11.51 5.63
CA GLY A 126 -22.89 -12.05 5.21
C GLY A 126 -23.15 -13.46 5.75
N ALA A 127 -22.15 -14.35 5.68
CA ALA A 127 -22.25 -15.70 6.23
C ALA A 127 -22.46 -15.70 7.75
N SER A 128 -21.79 -14.79 8.46
CA SER A 128 -21.91 -14.62 9.91
C SER A 128 -23.28 -14.08 10.30
N LEU A 129 -23.78 -13.05 9.61
CA LEU A 129 -25.12 -12.51 9.83
C LEU A 129 -26.18 -13.59 9.60
N TRP A 130 -26.11 -14.30 8.48
CA TRP A 130 -27.05 -15.38 8.16
C TRP A 130 -27.00 -16.54 9.15
N ALA A 131 -25.80 -16.91 9.63
CA ALA A 131 -25.63 -18.00 10.59
C ALA A 131 -25.99 -17.63 12.03
N SER A 132 -25.88 -16.34 12.38
CA SER A 132 -26.18 -15.83 13.72
C SER A 132 -27.65 -15.90 14.10
N GLY A 133 -28.56 -15.94 13.12
CA GLY A 133 -30.01 -15.94 13.35
C GLY A 133 -30.51 -14.66 14.03
N LEU A 134 -29.73 -13.57 14.01
CA LEU A 134 -30.16 -12.26 14.52
C LEU A 134 -31.38 -11.78 13.74
N ASP A 135 -32.40 -11.32 14.44
CA ASP A 135 -33.50 -10.57 13.84
C ASP A 135 -33.02 -9.18 13.40
N SER A 136 -33.74 -8.55 12.46
CA SER A 136 -33.33 -7.27 11.89
C SER A 136 -33.15 -6.18 12.96
N LYS A 137 -33.93 -6.22 14.04
CA LYS A 137 -33.84 -5.25 15.14
C LYS A 137 -32.59 -5.47 16.00
N ALA A 138 -32.27 -6.72 16.39
CA ALA A 138 -31.04 -6.97 17.13
C ALA A 138 -29.79 -6.74 16.27
N ALA A 139 -29.83 -7.10 14.99
CA ALA A 139 -28.74 -6.82 14.06
C ALA A 139 -28.47 -5.31 13.95
N PHE A 140 -29.51 -4.48 13.82
CA PHE A 140 -29.37 -3.02 13.81
C PHE A 140 -28.88 -2.46 15.14
N ARG A 141 -29.47 -2.92 16.27
CA ARG A 141 -29.10 -2.48 17.62
C ARG A 141 -27.63 -2.73 17.95
N ILE A 142 -27.10 -3.88 17.52
CA ILE A 142 -25.69 -4.25 17.71
C ILE A 142 -24.80 -3.60 16.65
N GLY A 143 -25.29 -3.48 15.41
CA GLY A 143 -24.53 -2.97 14.27
C GLY A 143 -24.25 -1.47 14.35
N VAL A 144 -25.22 -0.64 14.77
CA VAL A 144 -25.07 0.83 14.78
C VAL A 144 -23.91 1.32 15.64
N PRO A 145 -23.74 0.88 16.91
CA PRO A 145 -22.57 1.26 17.70
C PRO A 145 -21.24 0.83 17.07
N VAL A 146 -21.22 -0.34 16.43
CA VAL A 146 -20.04 -0.87 15.74
C VAL A 146 -19.72 -0.05 14.50
N LEU A 147 -20.74 0.38 13.77
CA LEU A 147 -20.59 1.28 12.63
C LEU A 147 -19.98 2.62 13.06
N ILE A 148 -20.52 3.23 14.11
CA ILE A 148 -20.00 4.49 14.67
C ILE A 148 -18.54 4.30 15.12
N ALA A 149 -18.26 3.23 15.87
CA ALA A 149 -16.90 2.91 16.33
C ALA A 149 -15.93 2.71 15.16
N GLY A 150 -16.34 2.02 14.09
CA GLY A 150 -15.51 1.83 12.90
C GLY A 150 -15.29 3.13 12.12
N LEU A 151 -16.29 4.03 12.06
CA LEU A 151 -16.11 5.36 11.46
C LEU A 151 -15.14 6.22 12.26
N VAL A 152 -15.24 6.19 13.59
CA VAL A 152 -14.26 6.85 14.48
C VAL A 152 -12.87 6.25 14.25
N ALA A 153 -12.74 4.93 14.18
CA ALA A 153 -11.48 4.25 13.89
C ALA A 153 -10.90 4.68 12.53
N ALA A 154 -11.72 4.76 11.48
CA ALA A 154 -11.30 5.22 10.16
C ALA A 154 -10.81 6.68 10.19
N GLY A 155 -11.49 7.56 10.94
CA GLY A 155 -11.05 8.93 11.17
C GLY A 155 -9.71 8.98 11.90
N VAL A 156 -9.55 8.20 12.98
CA VAL A 156 -8.28 8.10 13.72
C VAL A 156 -7.17 7.56 12.83
N THR A 157 -7.42 6.55 12.00
CA THR A 157 -6.40 6.03 11.07
C THR A 157 -6.02 7.08 10.04
N TYR A 158 -6.99 7.84 9.50
CA TYR A 158 -6.69 8.94 8.59
C TYR A 158 -5.79 9.98 9.24
N PHE A 159 -6.13 10.44 10.46
CA PHE A 159 -5.30 11.40 11.19
C PHE A 159 -3.95 10.82 11.62
N ALA A 160 -3.85 9.53 11.94
CA ALA A 160 -2.57 8.90 12.27
C ALA A 160 -1.65 8.82 11.05
N GLN A 161 -2.22 8.53 9.87
CA GLN A 161 -1.50 8.41 8.61
C GLN A 161 -1.12 9.76 8.01
N THR A 162 -1.98 10.76 8.15
CA THR A 162 -1.79 12.09 7.55
C THR A 162 -1.24 13.12 8.53
N GLY A 163 -1.48 12.97 9.83
CA GLY A 163 -1.12 13.92 10.88
C GLY A 163 0.38 13.95 11.22
N THR A 164 1.12 12.89 10.89
CA THR A 164 2.60 12.88 10.98
C THR A 164 3.27 13.25 9.66
N VAL A 165 2.49 13.51 8.59
CA VAL A 165 3.02 14.01 7.33
C VAL A 165 3.28 15.51 7.47
N VAL A 166 4.33 15.84 8.22
CA VAL A 166 5.13 16.99 7.82
C VAL A 166 5.59 16.61 6.41
N LYS A 167 4.96 17.19 5.36
CA LYS A 167 5.48 17.14 3.99
C LYS A 167 6.87 17.74 4.08
N LYS A 168 7.86 16.89 4.34
CA LYS A 168 9.24 17.30 4.50
C LYS A 168 9.64 17.86 3.15
N ASP A 169 9.88 19.16 3.10
CA ASP A 169 10.11 19.85 1.84
C ASP A 169 11.52 19.53 1.35
N TYR A 170 11.63 18.52 0.50
CA TYR A 170 12.89 18.16 -0.12
C TYR A 170 13.28 19.10 -1.27
N SER A 171 12.61 20.24 -1.48
CA SER A 171 12.94 21.16 -2.58
C SER A 171 14.40 21.62 -2.55
N THR A 172 14.94 21.96 -1.38
CA THR A 172 16.35 22.38 -1.21
C THR A 172 17.31 21.21 -1.49
N PHE A 173 16.97 20.03 -1.00
CA PHE A 173 17.71 18.79 -1.27
C PHE A 173 17.74 18.46 -2.77
N ILE A 174 16.60 18.50 -3.46
CA ILE A 174 16.49 18.26 -4.91
C ILE A 174 17.27 19.31 -5.72
N GLN A 175 17.25 20.59 -5.32
CA GLN A 175 18.09 21.61 -5.95
C GLN A 175 19.58 21.29 -5.82
N CYS A 176 20.00 20.80 -4.66
CA CYS A 176 21.38 20.33 -4.47
C CYS A 176 21.70 19.11 -5.35
N LEU A 177 20.80 18.13 -5.47
CA LEU A 177 20.99 16.99 -6.38
C LEU A 177 21.21 17.47 -7.83
N ASN A 178 20.38 18.41 -8.28
CA ASN A 178 20.48 18.98 -9.63
C ASN A 178 21.81 19.74 -9.82
N SER A 179 22.27 20.52 -8.83
CA SER A 179 23.54 21.26 -8.93
C SER A 179 24.77 20.35 -8.90
N LYS A 180 24.64 19.15 -8.30
CA LYS A 180 25.63 18.08 -8.36
C LYS A 180 25.60 17.26 -9.65
N GLY A 181 24.70 17.59 -10.59
CA GLY A 181 24.59 16.90 -11.87
C GLY A 181 23.92 15.52 -11.75
N VAL A 182 23.07 15.31 -10.74
CA VAL A 182 22.30 14.07 -10.64
C VAL A 182 21.14 14.09 -11.63
N VAL A 183 20.98 13.00 -12.36
CA VAL A 183 19.87 12.73 -13.27
C VAL A 183 19.15 11.46 -12.83
N TYR A 184 17.85 11.57 -12.66
CA TYR A 184 16.94 10.49 -12.27
C TYR A 184 16.34 9.83 -13.51
N TYR A 185 16.86 8.66 -13.87
CA TYR A 185 16.33 7.84 -14.96
C TYR A 185 15.18 7.01 -14.44
N LYS A 186 14.00 7.24 -15.01
CA LYS A 186 12.74 6.63 -14.60
C LYS A 186 12.01 6.03 -15.79
N SER A 187 10.97 5.28 -15.48
CA SER A 187 10.06 4.75 -16.49
C SER A 187 8.62 4.91 -16.01
N VAL A 188 7.74 5.32 -16.91
CA VAL A 188 6.29 5.38 -16.65
C VAL A 188 5.75 4.00 -16.21
N ARG A 189 6.31 2.91 -16.76
CA ARG A 189 5.91 1.53 -16.40
C ARG A 189 6.64 0.96 -15.18
N CYS A 190 7.45 1.76 -14.50
CA CYS A 190 8.24 1.31 -13.36
C CYS A 190 7.54 1.63 -12.03
N SER A 191 6.98 0.60 -11.40
CA SER A 191 6.38 0.67 -10.05
C SER A 191 7.37 1.14 -8.99
N THR A 192 8.61 0.64 -9.02
CA THR A 192 9.68 1.08 -8.11
C THR A 192 10.02 2.56 -8.27
N CYS A 193 9.84 3.13 -9.46
CA CYS A 193 10.07 4.55 -9.74
C CYS A 193 8.98 5.40 -9.06
N ARG A 194 7.72 4.94 -9.06
CA ARG A 194 6.66 5.61 -8.30
C ARG A 194 6.90 5.55 -6.79
N ARG A 195 7.44 4.44 -6.29
CA ARG A 195 7.85 4.33 -4.88
C ARG A 195 8.94 5.35 -4.55
N GLN A 196 9.91 5.52 -5.44
CA GLN A 196 10.95 6.55 -5.28
C GLN A 196 10.36 7.97 -5.27
N GLU A 197 9.41 8.26 -6.17
CA GLU A 197 8.73 9.56 -6.25
C GLU A 197 7.91 9.84 -4.97
N MET A 198 7.27 8.82 -4.38
CA MET A 198 6.60 8.95 -3.08
C MET A 198 7.56 9.26 -1.93
N VAL A 199 8.75 8.65 -1.91
CA VAL A 199 9.80 8.95 -0.91
C VAL A 199 10.26 10.40 -1.00
N LEU A 200 10.36 10.96 -2.22
CA LEU A 200 10.79 12.33 -2.45
C LEU A 200 9.63 13.36 -2.33
N GLY A 201 8.39 12.90 -2.22
CA GLY A 201 7.21 13.75 -2.20
C GLY A 201 7.12 14.68 -3.41
N GLU A 202 6.37 15.79 -3.29
CA GLU A 202 6.17 16.75 -4.40
C GLU A 202 7.48 17.30 -5.01
N ALA A 203 8.58 17.29 -4.25
CA ALA A 203 9.88 17.76 -4.71
C ALA A 203 10.43 16.92 -5.88
N TYR A 204 10.01 15.66 -6.06
CA TYR A 204 10.45 14.83 -7.18
C TYR A 204 10.20 15.50 -8.52
N LYS A 205 9.13 16.29 -8.67
CA LYS A 205 8.79 16.98 -9.93
C LYS A 205 9.86 17.98 -10.37
N LYS A 206 10.71 18.43 -9.45
CA LYS A 206 11.81 19.37 -9.70
C LYS A 206 13.15 18.67 -9.96
N ILE A 207 13.23 17.36 -9.80
CA ILE A 207 14.49 16.63 -10.05
C ILE A 207 14.72 16.54 -11.55
N ASN A 208 15.97 16.74 -11.98
CA ASN A 208 16.36 16.46 -13.35
C ASN A 208 16.09 14.97 -13.63
N SER A 209 15.18 14.68 -14.55
CA SER A 209 14.76 13.30 -14.82
C SER A 209 14.68 13.01 -16.32
N VAL A 210 14.88 11.75 -16.65
CA VAL A 210 14.81 11.22 -18.01
C VAL A 210 13.82 10.06 -18.02
N GLU A 211 12.84 10.15 -18.90
CA GLU A 211 11.82 9.11 -19.08
C GLU A 211 12.30 8.10 -20.13
N CYS A 212 12.59 6.87 -19.68
CA CYS A 212 13.16 5.82 -20.51
C CYS A 212 12.13 5.00 -21.29
N HIS A 213 10.82 5.19 -21.06
CA HIS A 213 9.77 4.45 -21.74
C HIS A 213 9.07 5.30 -22.80
N PRO A 214 8.85 4.79 -24.03
CA PRO A 214 8.21 5.55 -25.12
C PRO A 214 6.83 6.13 -24.78
N ASP A 215 6.04 5.40 -23.99
CA ASP A 215 4.69 5.86 -23.57
C ASP A 215 4.71 6.96 -22.49
N GLY A 216 5.87 7.36 -21.98
CA GLY A 216 5.98 8.38 -20.94
C GLY A 216 5.99 9.80 -21.50
N GLU A 217 5.95 10.79 -20.60
CA GLU A 217 6.01 12.20 -20.99
C GLU A 217 7.44 12.60 -21.38
N ASN A 218 7.60 13.24 -22.55
CA ASN A 218 8.90 13.62 -23.12
C ASN A 218 9.93 12.47 -23.11
N PRO A 219 9.62 11.33 -23.75
CA PRO A 219 10.40 10.11 -23.64
C PRO A 219 11.75 10.25 -24.36
N GLN A 220 12.80 9.68 -23.77
CA GLN A 220 14.16 9.67 -24.32
C GLN A 220 14.79 8.26 -24.19
N PRO A 221 14.20 7.22 -24.81
CA PRO A 221 14.70 5.85 -24.69
C PRO A 221 16.11 5.68 -25.27
N GLU A 222 16.45 6.40 -26.35
CA GLU A 222 17.78 6.36 -26.96
C GLU A 222 18.85 6.90 -26.02
N LEU A 223 18.55 7.97 -25.27
CA LEU A 223 19.45 8.49 -24.25
C LEU A 223 19.69 7.44 -23.17
N CYS A 224 18.64 6.79 -22.67
CA CYS A 224 18.75 5.72 -21.67
C CYS A 224 19.60 4.54 -22.17
N LEU A 225 19.44 4.14 -23.44
CA LEU A 225 20.27 3.10 -24.05
C LEU A 225 21.74 3.53 -24.15
N SER A 226 22.01 4.77 -24.59
CA SER A 226 23.37 5.31 -24.70
C SER A 226 24.09 5.38 -23.35
N LYS A 227 23.34 5.69 -22.28
CA LYS A 227 23.81 5.75 -20.89
C LYS A 227 23.82 4.39 -20.20
N LYS A 228 23.52 3.31 -20.94
CA LYS A 228 23.49 1.92 -20.45
C LYS A 228 22.60 1.77 -19.20
N ILE A 229 21.42 2.37 -19.24
CA ILE A 229 20.43 2.23 -18.17
C ILE A 229 19.73 0.89 -18.34
N SER A 230 20.13 -0.10 -17.53
CA SER A 230 19.56 -1.45 -17.60
C SER A 230 18.32 -1.64 -16.72
N LYS A 231 18.15 -0.79 -15.70
CA LYS A 231 17.08 -0.81 -14.72
C LYS A 231 16.65 0.60 -14.34
N THR A 232 15.39 0.77 -13.98
CA THR A 232 14.86 1.99 -13.38
C THR A 232 14.22 1.65 -12.03
N PRO A 233 14.27 2.53 -11.01
CA PRO A 233 14.92 3.84 -11.03
C PRO A 233 16.45 3.72 -11.03
N THR A 234 17.12 4.65 -11.71
CA THR A 234 18.59 4.80 -11.66
C THR A 234 18.93 6.27 -11.45
N PHE A 235 19.79 6.55 -10.47
CA PHE A 235 20.36 7.87 -10.25
C PHE A 235 21.78 7.89 -10.79
N LEU A 236 22.05 8.76 -11.76
CA LEU A 236 23.36 8.92 -12.37
C LEU A 236 23.89 10.31 -12.04
N MET A 237 25.12 10.40 -11.56
CA MET A 237 25.81 11.67 -11.37
C MET A 237 26.84 11.88 -12.48
N GLU A 238 26.76 13.03 -13.14
CA GLU A 238 27.66 13.39 -14.23
C GLU A 238 28.46 14.66 -13.89
N SER A 239 29.75 14.64 -14.21
CA SER A 239 30.63 15.81 -14.12
C SER A 239 31.40 15.95 -15.42
N GLY A 240 31.23 17.08 -16.12
CA GLY A 240 31.87 17.30 -17.42
C GLY A 240 31.46 16.29 -18.51
N GLY A 241 30.25 15.72 -18.43
CA GLY A 241 29.74 14.72 -19.39
C GLY A 241 30.22 13.29 -19.16
N LEU A 242 31.01 13.05 -18.12
CA LEU A 242 31.45 11.71 -17.70
C LEU A 242 30.63 11.21 -16.51
N GLU A 243 30.27 9.93 -16.54
CA GLU A 243 29.65 9.24 -15.41
C GLU A 243 30.65 9.17 -14.25
N VAL A 244 30.29 9.79 -13.13
CA VAL A 244 31.11 9.79 -11.90
C VAL A 244 30.66 8.67 -10.97
N LYS A 245 29.34 8.51 -10.82
CA LYS A 245 28.75 7.60 -9.83
C LYS A 245 27.32 7.24 -10.22
N ARG A 246 26.91 6.02 -9.87
CA ARG A 246 25.57 5.47 -10.16
C ARG A 246 24.98 4.79 -8.94
N LEU A 247 23.66 4.92 -8.78
CA LEU A 247 22.84 4.10 -7.88
C LEU A 247 21.68 3.52 -8.67
N GLU A 248 21.41 2.22 -8.49
CA GLU A 248 20.29 1.54 -9.11
C GLU A 248 19.29 1.07 -8.04
N GLY A 249 18.00 1.08 -8.39
CA GLY A 249 16.92 0.67 -7.50
C GLY A 249 16.48 1.76 -6.54
N LEU A 250 15.49 1.42 -5.70
CA LEU A 250 14.90 2.33 -4.71
C LEU A 250 15.97 2.84 -3.74
N GLN A 251 16.05 4.16 -3.54
CA GLN A 251 16.96 4.83 -2.63
C GLN A 251 16.18 5.60 -1.56
N GLN A 252 16.61 5.48 -0.30
CA GLN A 252 16.12 6.37 0.75
C GLN A 252 16.80 7.74 0.62
N VAL A 253 16.17 8.79 1.17
CA VAL A 253 16.72 10.16 1.12
C VAL A 253 18.14 10.23 1.72
N LYS A 254 18.40 9.50 2.81
CA LYS A 254 19.72 9.42 3.44
C LYS A 254 20.79 8.81 2.51
N ASP A 255 20.42 7.87 1.65
CA ASP A 255 21.35 7.18 0.76
C ASP A 255 21.70 8.10 -0.42
N LEU A 256 20.70 8.83 -0.95
CA LEU A 256 20.90 9.89 -1.93
C LEU A 256 21.75 11.05 -1.39
N ALA A 257 21.58 11.38 -0.10
CA ALA A 257 22.38 12.40 0.57
C ALA A 257 23.83 11.97 0.72
N ALA A 258 24.09 10.74 1.20
CA ALA A 258 25.43 10.17 1.28
C ALA A 258 26.08 10.01 -0.11
N PHE A 259 25.25 9.81 -1.15
CA PHE A 259 25.70 9.72 -2.52
C PHE A 259 26.21 11.06 -3.08
N THR A 260 25.60 12.18 -2.68
CA THR A 260 25.86 13.52 -3.22
C THR A 260 26.56 14.49 -2.28
N ASN A 261 26.70 14.14 -1.00
CA ASN A 261 27.00 15.05 0.10
C ASN A 261 26.05 16.27 0.16
N CYS A 262 24.80 16.11 -0.27
CA CYS A 262 23.77 17.14 -0.12
C CYS A 262 23.14 17.05 1.29
N PRO A 263 22.95 18.19 1.97
CA PRO A 263 22.28 18.21 3.27
C PRO A 263 20.80 17.86 3.13
N VAL A 264 20.27 17.11 4.10
CA VAL A 264 18.84 16.82 4.24
C VAL A 264 18.35 17.55 5.48
N GLU A 265 17.68 18.68 5.29
CA GLU A 265 16.98 19.41 6.35
C GLU A 265 15.73 18.63 6.75
#